data_AF-A0A4Z0QP86-F1
#
_entry.id   AF-A0A4Z0QP86-F1
#
_cell.length_a   1.000
_cell.length_b   1.000
_cell.length_c   1.000
_cell.angle_alpha   90.00
_cell.angle_beta   90.00
_cell.angle_gamma   90.00
#
_symmetry.space_group_name_H-M   'P 1'
#
loop_
_entity.id
_entity.type
_entity.pdbx_description
1 polymer ?
#
loop_
_entity_poly.entity_id
_entity_poly.type
_entity_poly.pdbx_seq_one_letter_code
_entity_poly.pdbx_strand_id
1 'polypeptide(L)'
;MARSQIRHLKEKEGIATLFFLVVCIALALEFSPSVGTSNLASAVTHAVAPWIFGPFQVLLLYLPPWLGALIVPILIIAGLLGLPWLVDYIGTKWGQVIFSTLYGFVLLLLLWFMVKELWWI
;
A
#
# COMPACT_ATOMS: atom_id res chain seq x y z
N MET A 1 -8.52 38.19 1.43
CA MET A 1 -7.93 37.22 0.48
C MET A 1 -7.85 35.79 1.03
N ALA A 2 -7.30 35.54 2.23
CA ALA A 2 -7.19 34.18 2.77
C ALA A 2 -8.53 33.41 2.92
N ARG A 3 -9.63 34.11 3.25
CA ARG A 3 -10.96 33.50 3.45
C ARG A 3 -11.57 32.87 2.20
N SER A 4 -11.29 33.41 1.00
CA SER A 4 -11.79 32.84 -0.26
C SER A 4 -11.00 31.60 -0.69
N GLN A 5 -9.69 31.57 -0.42
CA GLN A 5 -8.85 30.39 -0.68
C GLN A 5 -9.25 29.20 0.19
N ILE A 6 -9.51 29.42 1.49
CA ILE A 6 -9.98 28.36 2.40
C ILE A 6 -11.34 27.80 1.95
N ARG A 7 -12.26 28.66 1.51
CA ARG A 7 -13.57 28.23 1.00
C ARG A 7 -13.45 27.35 -0.24
N HIS A 8 -12.61 27.76 -1.19
CA HIS A 8 -12.37 26.99 -2.42
C HIS A 8 -11.67 25.65 -2.15
N LEU A 9 -10.73 25.59 -1.20
CA LEU A 9 -10.12 24.32 -0.76
C LEU A 9 -11.17 23.39 -0.14
N LYS A 10 -12.02 23.91 0.75
CA LYS A 10 -13.10 23.15 1.38
C LYS A 10 -14.10 22.60 0.37
N GLU A 11 -14.45 23.38 -0.65
CA GLU A 11 -15.32 22.94 -1.74
C GLU A 11 -14.67 21.80 -2.56
N LYS A 12 -13.38 21.92 -2.90
CA LYS A 12 -12.63 20.87 -3.60
C LYS A 12 -12.48 19.59 -2.80
N GLU A 13 -12.12 19.70 -1.53
CA GLU A 13 -12.01 18.55 -0.61
C GLU A 13 -13.37 17.88 -0.41
N GLY A 14 -14.46 18.66 -0.33
CA GLY A 14 -15.82 18.14 -0.25
C GLY A 14 -16.19 17.31 -1.49
N ILE A 15 -15.88 17.82 -2.69
CA ILE A 15 -16.11 17.10 -3.95
C ILE A 15 -15.26 15.82 -4.01
N ALA A 16 -13.97 15.91 -3.64
CA ALA A 16 -13.08 14.75 -3.62
C ALA A 16 -13.56 13.67 -2.65
N THR A 17 -14.06 14.08 -1.48
CA THR A 17 -14.63 13.17 -0.46
C THR A 17 -15.88 12.49 -0.98
N LEU A 18 -16.81 13.25 -1.57
CA LEU A 18 -18.03 12.69 -2.15
C LEU A 18 -17.71 11.69 -3.25
N PHE A 19 -16.78 12.04 -4.15
CA PHE A 19 -16.34 11.14 -5.22
C PHE A 19 -15.73 9.85 -4.65
N PHE A 20 -14.80 9.97 -3.69
CA PHE A 20 -14.18 8.82 -3.03
C PHE A 20 -15.22 7.92 -2.37
N LEU A 21 -16.19 8.50 -1.66
CA LEU A 21 -17.23 7.77 -0.95
C LEU A 21 -18.17 7.03 -1.92
N VAL A 22 -18.54 7.68 -3.04
CA VAL A 22 -19.31 7.03 -4.12
C VAL A 22 -18.55 5.84 -4.71
N VAL A 23 -17.25 6.00 -4.98
CA VAL A 23 -16.40 4.91 -5.48
C VAL A 23 -16.33 3.75 -4.47
N CYS A 24 -16.11 4.04 -3.19
CA CYS A 24 -16.09 3.02 -2.14
C CYS A 24 -17.43 2.27 -2.03
N ILE A 25 -18.56 2.99 -2.08
CA ILE A 25 -19.89 2.36 -2.06
C ILE A 25 -20.09 1.48 -3.29
N ALA A 26 -19.76 1.97 -4.49
CA ALA A 26 -19.89 1.20 -5.72
C ALA A 26 -19.06 -0.09 -5.67
N LEU A 27 -17.81 -0.01 -5.21
CA LEU A 27 -16.96 -1.18 -5.02
C LEU A 27 -17.52 -2.15 -3.97
N ALA A 28 -18.05 -1.65 -2.86
CA ALA A 28 -18.63 -2.49 -1.82
C ALA A 28 -19.93 -3.20 -2.24
N LEU A 29 -20.69 -2.61 -3.16
CA LEU A 29 -21.90 -3.22 -3.72
C LEU A 29 -21.59 -4.26 -4.78
N GLU A 30 -20.55 -4.05 -5.59
CA GLU A 30 -20.14 -4.96 -6.67
C GLU A 30 -19.34 -6.16 -6.14
N PHE A 31 -18.42 -5.92 -5.18
CA PHE A 31 -17.50 -6.94 -4.68
C PHE A 31 -17.88 -7.35 -3.27
N SER A 32 -18.40 -8.58 -3.13
CA SER A 32 -18.58 -9.21 -1.82
C SER A 32 -17.22 -9.55 -1.19
N PRO A 33 -17.07 -9.43 0.15
CA PRO A 33 -15.83 -9.79 0.82
C PRO A 33 -15.52 -11.28 0.62
N SER A 34 -14.30 -11.59 0.19
CA SER A 34 -13.85 -12.97 -0.07
C SER A 34 -13.61 -13.79 1.20
N VAL A 35 -13.41 -13.13 2.35
CA VAL A 35 -13.18 -13.78 3.65
C VAL A 35 -14.20 -13.30 4.68
N GLY A 36 -14.90 -14.24 5.30
CA GLY A 36 -15.84 -13.98 6.38
C GLY A 36 -15.13 -13.62 7.69
N THR A 37 -15.81 -12.87 8.57
CA THR A 37 -15.30 -12.57 9.91
C THR A 37 -15.33 -13.82 10.81
N SER A 38 -14.14 -14.26 11.22
CA SER A 38 -13.79 -15.07 12.40
C SER A 38 -14.36 -16.50 12.60
N ASN A 39 -15.60 -16.83 12.23
CA ASN A 39 -16.18 -18.14 12.60
C ASN A 39 -16.16 -19.18 11.47
N LEU A 40 -15.86 -18.76 10.24
CA LEU A 40 -15.75 -19.62 9.06
C LEU A 40 -14.30 -19.71 8.53
N ALA A 41 -13.34 -19.05 9.19
CA ALA A 41 -11.94 -18.99 8.75
C ALA A 41 -11.26 -20.37 8.70
N SER A 42 -11.71 -21.32 9.53
CA SER A 42 -11.20 -22.70 9.54
C SER A 42 -11.51 -23.49 8.25
N ALA A 43 -12.39 -22.98 7.38
CA ALA A 43 -12.77 -23.62 6.12
C ALA A 43 -12.01 -23.10 4.90
N VAL A 44 -11.10 -22.14 5.06
CA VAL A 44 -10.34 -21.57 3.94
C VAL A 44 -9.12 -22.44 3.64
N THR A 45 -9.07 -23.02 2.45
CA THR A 45 -7.96 -23.86 1.97
C THR A 45 -6.65 -23.08 1.80
N HIS A 46 -6.74 -21.76 1.61
CA HIS A 46 -5.61 -20.85 1.43
C HIS A 46 -5.76 -19.58 2.27
N ALA A 47 -4.93 -19.45 3.31
CA ALA A 47 -4.84 -18.21 4.08
C ALA A 47 -4.04 -17.17 3.29
N VAL A 48 -4.70 -16.09 2.87
CA VAL A 48 -4.10 -14.99 2.11
C VAL A 48 -4.26 -13.68 2.90
N ALA A 49 -3.20 -12.89 2.93
CA ALA A 49 -3.21 -11.57 3.53
C ALA A 49 -4.01 -10.58 2.66
N PRO A 50 -4.64 -9.55 3.26
CA PRO A 50 -5.22 -8.46 2.49
C PRO A 50 -4.21 -7.89 1.50
N TRP A 51 -4.66 -7.50 0.30
CA TRP A 51 -3.79 -7.10 -0.81
C TRP A 51 -2.71 -6.06 -0.45
N ILE A 52 -3.01 -5.15 0.48
CA ILE A 52 -2.07 -4.13 0.96
C ILE A 52 -0.85 -4.73 1.69
N PHE A 53 -1.02 -5.90 2.31
CA PHE A 53 0.03 -6.70 2.93
C PHE A 53 0.62 -7.75 1.99
N GLY A 54 0.13 -7.83 0.75
CA GLY A 54 0.64 -8.73 -0.29
C GLY A 54 2.16 -8.73 -0.45
N PRO A 55 2.83 -7.55 -0.45
CA PRO A 55 4.29 -7.50 -0.51
C PRO A 55 4.98 -8.25 0.65
N PHE A 56 4.45 -8.15 1.87
CA PHE A 56 4.98 -8.89 3.02
C PHE A 56 4.78 -10.38 2.86
N GLN A 57 3.60 -10.80 2.39
CA GLN A 57 3.34 -12.21 2.10
C GLN A 57 4.31 -12.76 1.04
N VAL A 58 4.56 -12.01 -0.04
CA VAL A 58 5.55 -12.40 -1.06
C VAL A 58 6.94 -12.54 -0.46
N LEU A 59 7.38 -11.58 0.35
CA LEU A 59 8.67 -11.68 1.02
C LEU A 59 8.75 -12.92 1.91
N LEU A 60 7.69 -13.25 2.65
CA LEU A 60 7.62 -14.41 3.52
C LEU A 60 7.56 -15.76 2.77
N LEU A 61 7.13 -15.77 1.52
CA LEU A 61 7.18 -16.96 0.67
C LEU A 61 8.61 -17.32 0.23
N TYR A 62 9.49 -16.32 0.12
CA TYR A 62 10.82 -16.51 -0.46
C TYR A 62 11.98 -16.24 0.51
N LEU A 63 11.73 -15.56 1.63
CA LEU A 63 12.75 -15.19 2.62
C LEU A 63 12.43 -15.79 3.99
N PRO A 64 13.45 -16.00 4.83
CA PRO A 64 13.24 -16.35 6.23
C PRO A 64 12.35 -15.32 6.93
N PRO A 65 11.49 -15.74 7.89
CA PRO A 65 10.51 -14.84 8.52
C PRO A 65 11.09 -13.55 9.10
N TRP A 66 12.24 -13.63 9.78
CA TRP A 66 12.90 -12.46 10.35
C TRP A 66 13.34 -11.44 9.27
N LEU A 67 13.70 -11.91 8.07
CA LEU A 67 14.13 -11.04 6.99
C LEU A 67 12.92 -10.42 6.26
N GLY A 68 11.93 -11.26 5.91
CA GLY A 68 10.77 -10.85 5.13
C GLY A 68 9.73 -10.03 5.91
N ALA A 69 9.49 -10.34 7.18
CA ALA A 69 8.53 -9.60 8.00
C ALA A 69 9.14 -8.44 8.81
N LEU A 70 10.45 -8.46 9.09
CA LEU A 70 11.07 -7.43 9.94
C LEU A 70 12.09 -6.59 9.18
N ILE A 71 13.19 -7.19 8.73
CA ILE A 71 14.33 -6.42 8.21
C ILE A 71 13.97 -5.62 6.96
N VAL A 72 13.41 -6.28 5.93
CA VAL A 72 13.09 -5.60 4.66
C VAL A 72 12.08 -4.46 4.87
N PRO A 73 10.95 -4.66 5.58
CA PRO A 73 10.03 -3.57 5.91
C PRO A 73 10.67 -2.44 6.70
N ILE A 74 11.47 -2.74 7.72
CA ILE A 74 12.19 -1.74 8.52
C ILE A 74 13.11 -0.91 7.64
N LEU A 75 13.85 -1.52 6.72
CA LEU A 75 14.74 -0.81 5.79
C LEU A 75 13.97 0.12 4.85
N ILE A 76 12.81 -0.32 4.33
CA ILE A 76 11.97 0.51 3.47
C ILE A 76 11.44 1.72 4.27
N ILE A 77 10.90 1.49 5.46
CA ILE A 77 10.38 2.55 6.33
C ILE A 77 11.50 3.51 6.74
N ALA A 78 12.64 3.00 7.18
CA ALA A 78 13.79 3.81 7.56
C ALA A 78 14.33 4.62 6.37
N GLY A 79 14.36 4.03 5.18
CA GLY A 79 14.76 4.72 3.94
C GLY A 79 13.82 5.86 3.57
N LEU A 80 12.50 5.64 3.70
CA LEU A 80 11.49 6.67 3.43
C LEU A 80 11.50 7.78 4.50
N LEU A 81 11.60 7.40 5.78
CA LEU A 81 11.71 8.36 6.87
C LEU A 81 12.99 9.17 6.74
N GLY A 82 14.13 8.54 6.49
CA GLY A 82 15.43 9.19 6.34
C GLY A 82 15.57 10.07 5.09
N LEU A 83 14.65 9.93 4.12
CA LEU A 83 14.75 10.56 2.82
C LEU A 83 14.90 12.09 2.84
N PRO A 84 14.18 12.87 3.68
CA PRO A 84 14.32 14.32 3.71
C PRO A 84 15.74 14.76 4.08
N TRP A 85 16.32 14.15 5.13
CA TRP A 85 17.70 14.44 5.55
C TRP A 85 18.73 13.99 4.52
N LEU A 86 18.46 12.87 3.85
CA LEU A 86 19.32 12.36 2.81
C LEU A 86 19.33 13.30 1.61
N VAL A 87 18.17 13.79 1.17
CA VAL A 87 18.03 14.79 0.10
C VAL A 87 18.85 16.05 0.39
N ASP A 88 18.85 16.53 1.64
CA ASP A 88 19.63 17.71 2.03
C ASP A 88 21.15 17.48 1.89
N TYR A 89 21.62 16.24 2.11
CA TYR A 89 23.04 15.90 2.06
C TYR A 89 23.55 15.50 0.66
N ILE A 90 22.83 14.63 -0.05
CA ILE A 90 23.25 14.09 -1.38
C ILE A 90 22.56 14.76 -2.56
N GLY A 91 21.58 15.62 -2.32
CA GLY A 91 20.85 16.36 -3.35
C GLY A 91 19.57 15.65 -3.83
N THR A 92 18.68 16.47 -4.41
CA THR A 92 17.31 16.07 -4.81
C THR A 92 17.27 14.95 -5.84
N LYS A 93 18.18 14.94 -6.82
CA LYS A 93 18.24 13.89 -7.85
C LYS A 93 18.42 12.51 -7.24
N TRP A 94 19.33 12.39 -6.27
CA TRP A 94 19.61 11.10 -5.62
C TRP A 94 18.48 10.68 -4.68
N GLY A 95 17.88 11.61 -3.94
CA GLY A 95 16.69 11.30 -3.14
C GLY A 95 15.51 10.83 -3.99
N GLN A 96 15.31 11.40 -5.18
CA GLN A 96 14.32 10.91 -6.14
C GLN A 96 14.62 9.48 -6.59
N VAL A 97 15.88 9.17 -6.93
CA VAL A 97 16.29 7.81 -7.31
C VAL A 97 16.00 6.82 -6.18
N ILE A 98 16.34 7.16 -4.94
CA ILE A 98 16.11 6.29 -3.77
C ILE A 98 14.62 6.07 -3.55
N PHE A 99 13.82 7.14 -3.55
CA PHE A 99 12.38 7.05 -3.42
C PHE A 99 11.76 6.18 -4.53
N SER A 100 12.09 6.45 -5.79
CA SER A 100 11.59 5.70 -6.94
C SER A 100 12.01 4.23 -6.87
N THR A 101 13.20 3.93 -6.36
CA THR A 101 13.68 2.55 -6.17
C THR A 101 12.86 1.83 -5.09
N LEU A 102 12.68 2.45 -3.91
CA LEU A 102 11.90 1.87 -2.82
C LEU A 102 10.43 1.68 -3.22
N TYR A 103 9.83 2.71 -3.82
CA TYR A 103 8.47 2.68 -4.31
C TYR A 103 8.27 1.63 -5.41
N GLY A 104 9.17 1.60 -6.40
CA GLY A 104 9.16 0.63 -7.47
C GLY A 104 9.30 -0.81 -6.97
N PHE A 105 10.17 -1.04 -5.98
CA PHE A 105 10.31 -2.34 -5.34
C PHE A 105 9.00 -2.80 -4.67
N VAL A 106 8.34 -1.93 -3.90
CA VAL A 106 7.04 -2.25 -3.28
C VAL A 106 5.97 -2.52 -4.33
N LEU A 107 5.92 -1.72 -5.41
CA LEU A 107 4.99 -1.95 -6.52
C LEU A 107 5.24 -3.30 -7.22
N LEU A 108 6.51 -3.66 -7.46
CA LEU A 108 6.86 -4.95 -8.06
C LEU A 108 6.39 -6.11 -7.18
N LEU A 109 6.61 -6.02 -5.87
CA LEU A 109 6.13 -7.04 -4.92
C LEU A 109 4.59 -7.11 -4.90
N LEU A 110 3.90 -5.97 -4.96
CA LEU A 110 2.44 -5.92 -5.02
C LEU A 110 1.90 -6.55 -6.31
N LEU A 111 2.47 -6.20 -7.46
CA LEU A 111 2.10 -6.80 -8.74
C LEU A 111 2.38 -8.29 -8.76
N TRP A 112 3.54 -8.70 -8.23
CA TRP A 112 3.89 -10.11 -8.10
C TRP A 112 2.88 -10.86 -7.22
N PHE A 113 2.48 -10.26 -6.09
CA PHE A 113 1.43 -10.80 -5.23
C PHE A 113 0.10 -10.95 -5.99
N MET A 114 -0.36 -9.91 -6.70
CA MET A 114 -1.60 -9.94 -7.49
C MET A 114 -1.57 -11.03 -8.57
N VAL A 115 -0.45 -11.18 -9.27
CA VAL A 115 -0.27 -12.27 -10.24
C VAL A 115 -0.32 -13.61 -9.52
N LYS A 116 0.41 -13.79 -8.42
CA LYS A 116 0.40 -15.05 -7.67
C LYS A 116 -1.00 -15.42 -7.17
N GLU A 117 -1.74 -14.45 -6.65
CA GLU A 117 -3.11 -14.65 -6.19
C GLU A 117 -4.02 -15.11 -7.33
N LEU A 118 -3.93 -14.48 -8.51
CA LEU A 118 -4.70 -14.88 -9.69
C LEU A 118 -4.41 -16.32 -10.14
N TRP A 119 -3.17 -16.79 -10.00
CA TRP A 119 -2.75 -18.14 -10.39
C TRP A 119 -3.07 -19.21 -9.34
N TRP A 120 -3.44 -18.80 -8.12
CA TRP A 120 -3.84 -19.70 -7.03
C TRP A 120 -5.35 -19.83 -6.86
N ILE A 121 -6.14 -19.02 -7.58
CA ILE A 121 -7.58 -19.20 -7.79
C ILE A 121 -7.81 -20.32 -8.82
#